data_AF-A0A954XHI5-F1
#
_entry.id   AF-A0A954XHI5-F1
#
_cell.length_a   1.000
_cell.length_b   1.000
_cell.length_c   1.000
_cell.angle_alpha   90.00
_cell.angle_beta   90.00
_cell.angle_gamma   90.00
#
_symmetry.space_group_name_H-M   'P 1'
#
loop_
_entity.id
_entity.type
_entity.pdbx_description
1 polymer ?
#
loop_
_entity_poly.entity_id
_entity_poly.type
_entity_poly.pdbx_seq_one_letter_code
_entity_poly.pdbx_strand_id
1 'polypeptide(L)'
;SLSNLQVPERLLCKQVTGDESNELDLRTNQANPGQMDDEFWQAYRTLDREQLFEDTAQLLSRMGRPLSIGELAELLPPSHDLETLSFWLAMAREAGVELRNQEQIVDLVGDDGVTRYFVPLASVRAEDIADLEAERLE
;
A
#
# COMPACT_ATOMS: atom_id res chain seq x y z
N SER A 1 23.93 -51.82 27.86
CA SER A 1 22.47 -51.97 28.08
C SER A 1 21.77 -50.65 27.83
N LEU A 2 21.08 -50.53 26.70
CA LEU A 2 20.13 -49.45 26.39
C LEU A 2 18.71 -50.03 26.48
N SER A 3 18.37 -50.57 27.65
CA SER A 3 17.20 -51.44 27.81
C SER A 3 15.90 -50.72 28.19
N ASN A 4 15.84 -49.38 28.14
CA ASN A 4 14.68 -48.61 28.64
C ASN A 4 14.22 -47.45 27.72
N LEU A 5 14.39 -47.56 26.40
CA LEU A 5 13.70 -46.64 25.48
C LEU A 5 12.33 -47.22 25.12
N GLN A 6 11.27 -46.62 25.64
CA GLN A 6 9.91 -46.87 25.15
C GLN A 6 9.81 -46.34 23.71
N VAL A 7 9.46 -47.24 22.79
CA VAL A 7 9.22 -46.90 21.39
C VAL A 7 8.00 -45.99 21.33
N PRO A 8 8.08 -44.78 20.72
CA PRO A 8 6.89 -43.95 20.57
C PRO A 8 5.91 -44.64 19.61
N GLU A 9 4.69 -44.91 20.09
CA GLU A 9 3.60 -45.34 19.22
C GLU A 9 3.24 -44.18 18.28
N ARG A 10 3.32 -44.43 16.97
CA ARG A 10 2.88 -43.47 15.96
C ARG A 10 1.35 -43.46 15.95
N LEU A 11 0.75 -42.41 16.50
CA LEU A 11 -0.67 -42.14 16.30
C LEU A 11 -0.91 -41.86 14.81
N LEU A 12 -1.64 -42.76 14.15
CA LEU A 12 -2.19 -42.47 12.83
C LEU A 12 -3.16 -41.30 12.96
N CYS A 13 -3.10 -40.35 12.02
CA CYS A 13 -4.11 -39.31 11.93
C CYS A 13 -5.49 -39.97 11.82
N LYS A 14 -6.45 -39.44 12.59
CA LYS A 14 -7.85 -39.86 12.54
C LYS A 14 -8.31 -39.70 11.08
N GLN A 15 -8.48 -40.82 10.37
CA GLN A 15 -9.09 -40.77 9.05
C GLN A 15 -10.55 -40.35 9.25
N VAL A 16 -10.97 -39.31 8.53
CA VAL A 16 -12.37 -38.88 8.50
C VAL A 16 -13.15 -40.00 7.80
N THR A 17 -13.72 -40.90 8.60
CA THR A 17 -14.74 -41.83 8.13
C THR A 17 -16.07 -41.11 8.29
N GLY A 18 -16.53 -40.49 7.22
CA GLY A 18 -17.79 -39.76 7.22
C GLY A 18 -18.06 -39.24 5.82
N ASP A 19 -19.05 -39.86 5.19
CA ASP A 19 -19.71 -39.43 3.96
C ASP A 19 -20.52 -38.16 4.22
N GLU A 20 -19.87 -37.14 4.78
CA GLU A 20 -20.42 -35.79 4.82
C GLU A 20 -20.01 -35.17 3.50
N SER A 21 -20.99 -35.09 2.60
CA SER A 21 -20.93 -34.23 1.44
C SER A 21 -20.73 -32.79 1.93
N ASN A 22 -19.49 -32.42 2.24
CA ASN A 22 -19.04 -31.03 2.28
C ASN A 22 -19.03 -30.56 0.83
N GLU A 23 -20.23 -30.45 0.26
CA GLU A 23 -20.45 -29.82 -1.02
C GLU A 23 -19.94 -28.39 -0.84
N LEU A 24 -18.86 -28.09 -1.55
CA LEU A 24 -18.28 -26.77 -1.58
C LEU A 24 -19.37 -25.82 -2.07
N ASP A 25 -19.86 -24.94 -1.19
CA ASP A 25 -20.86 -23.95 -1.56
C ASP A 25 -20.20 -22.89 -2.46
N LEU A 26 -20.20 -23.17 -3.77
CA LEU A 26 -19.68 -22.31 -4.82
C LEU A 26 -20.72 -21.25 -5.26
N ARG A 27 -21.78 -21.03 -4.48
CA ARG A 27 -22.73 -19.95 -4.77
C ARG A 27 -21.99 -18.64 -4.68
N THR A 28 -21.89 -17.94 -5.81
CA THR A 28 -21.40 -16.57 -5.86
C THR A 28 -22.30 -15.70 -5.00
N ASN A 29 -21.83 -15.35 -3.81
CA ASN A 29 -22.50 -14.39 -2.95
C ASN A 29 -22.19 -13.00 -3.52
N GLN A 30 -23.02 -12.56 -4.47
CA GLN A 30 -22.95 -11.19 -4.99
C GLN A 30 -23.40 -10.26 -3.87
N ALA A 31 -22.45 -9.76 -3.09
CA ALA A 31 -22.71 -8.69 -2.13
C ALA A 31 -23.36 -7.53 -2.89
N ASN A 32 -24.55 -7.10 -2.45
CA ASN A 32 -25.26 -6.00 -3.07
C ASN A 32 -24.53 -4.69 -2.74
N PRO A 33 -23.97 -3.96 -3.72
CA PRO A 33 -23.28 -2.70 -3.47
C PRO A 33 -24.18 -1.67 -2.77
N GLY A 34 -25.50 -1.71 -3.00
CA GLY A 34 -26.46 -0.83 -2.34
C GLY A 34 -26.73 -1.14 -0.86
N GLN A 35 -26.11 -2.18 -0.29
CA GLN A 35 -26.15 -2.53 1.14
C GLN A 35 -24.81 -2.31 1.85
N MET A 36 -23.80 -1.81 1.15
CA MET A 36 -22.50 -1.49 1.71
C MET A 36 -22.55 -0.13 2.43
N ASP A 37 -21.93 -0.07 3.60
CA ASP A 37 -21.88 1.14 4.43
C ASP A 37 -20.98 2.22 3.82
N ASP A 38 -21.13 3.47 4.27
CA ASP A 38 -20.36 4.62 3.79
C ASP A 38 -18.84 4.42 4.01
N GLU A 39 -18.44 3.74 5.09
CA GLU A 39 -17.04 3.36 5.36
C GLU A 39 -16.45 2.48 4.25
N PHE A 40 -17.24 1.56 3.68
CA PHE A 40 -16.80 0.74 2.55
C PHE A 40 -16.60 1.59 1.30
N TRP A 41 -17.51 2.52 1.03
CA TRP A 41 -17.40 3.42 -0.13
C TRP A 41 -16.26 4.43 0.00
N GLN A 42 -15.93 4.85 1.22
CA GLN A 42 -14.75 5.67 1.50
C GLN A 42 -13.47 4.87 1.28
N ALA A 43 -13.41 3.63 1.77
CA ALA A 43 -12.28 2.72 1.50
C ALA A 43 -12.17 2.31 0.02
N TYR A 44 -13.28 2.35 -0.72
CA TYR A 44 -13.34 2.04 -2.14
C TYR A 44 -13.00 3.25 -3.03
N ARG A 45 -12.98 4.49 -2.51
CA ARG A 45 -12.42 5.61 -3.27
C ARG A 45 -10.95 5.28 -3.49
N THR A 46 -10.61 4.91 -4.71
CA THR A 46 -9.24 4.65 -5.10
C THR A 46 -8.55 5.96 -5.42
N LEU A 47 -7.29 6.06 -5.02
CA LEU A 47 -6.44 7.15 -5.45
C LEU A 47 -6.44 7.27 -6.98
N ASP A 48 -6.76 8.45 -7.49
CA ASP A 48 -6.55 8.78 -8.89
C ASP A 48 -5.05 9.00 -9.13
N ARG A 49 -4.34 7.93 -9.47
CA ARG A 49 -2.89 7.92 -9.64
C ARG A 49 -2.45 8.75 -10.85
N GLU A 50 -3.27 8.81 -11.89
CA GLU A 50 -2.99 9.60 -13.08
C GLU A 50 -3.06 11.09 -12.74
N GLN A 51 -4.16 11.52 -12.09
CA GLN A 51 -4.29 12.90 -11.63
C GLN A 51 -3.19 13.27 -10.62
N LEU A 52 -2.88 12.38 -9.67
CA LEU A 52 -1.81 12.61 -8.70
C LEU A 52 -0.45 12.77 -9.40
N PHE A 53 -0.16 11.96 -10.41
CA PHE A 53 1.08 12.07 -11.18
C PHE A 53 1.16 13.42 -11.91
N GLU A 54 0.09 13.81 -12.61
CA GLU A 54 0.02 15.09 -13.31
C GLU A 54 0.21 16.28 -12.37
N ASP A 55 -0.51 16.30 -11.24
CA ASP A 55 -0.42 17.36 -10.23
C ASP A 55 0.99 17.44 -9.64
N THR A 56 1.61 16.30 -9.37
CA THR A 56 2.98 16.19 -8.88
C THR A 56 3.98 16.74 -9.91
N ALA A 57 3.85 16.34 -11.18
CA ALA A 57 4.73 16.81 -12.25
C ALA A 57 4.61 18.32 -12.50
N GLN A 58 3.39 18.85 -12.46
CA GLN A 58 3.14 20.29 -12.56
C GLN A 58 3.73 21.04 -11.38
N LEU A 59 3.55 20.53 -10.15
CA LEU A 59 4.15 21.12 -8.96
C LEU A 59 5.67 21.18 -9.05
N LEU A 60 6.31 20.05 -9.40
CA LEU A 60 7.76 19.95 -9.52
C LEU A 60 8.30 20.91 -10.58
N SER A 61 7.63 21.00 -11.72
CA SER A 61 8.01 21.92 -12.80
C SER A 61 7.89 23.38 -12.36
N ARG A 62 6.82 23.73 -11.64
CA ARG A 62 6.60 25.08 -11.10
C ARG A 62 7.63 25.47 -10.04
N MET A 63 8.02 24.53 -9.18
CA MET A 63 8.98 24.78 -8.10
C MET A 63 10.42 24.89 -8.60
N GLY A 64 10.76 24.23 -9.71
CA GLY A 64 12.09 24.31 -10.34
C GLY A 64 13.23 23.73 -9.48
N ARG A 65 12.90 22.98 -8.44
CA ARG A 65 13.84 22.37 -7.49
C ARG A 65 13.33 20.98 -7.08
N PRO A 66 14.19 20.11 -6.52
CA PRO A 66 13.73 18.84 -5.96
C PRO A 66 12.81 19.12 -4.78
N LEU A 67 11.80 18.29 -4.61
CA LEU A 67 10.95 18.26 -3.43
C LEU A 67 11.09 16.90 -2.75
N SER A 68 11.25 16.91 -1.43
CA SER A 68 11.16 15.70 -0.62
C SER A 68 9.73 15.18 -0.53
N ILE A 69 9.56 13.91 -0.15
CA ILE A 69 8.23 13.31 0.06
C ILE A 69 7.40 14.11 1.06
N GLY A 70 8.00 14.60 2.15
CA GLY A 70 7.27 15.45 3.10
C GLY A 70 6.91 16.83 2.52
N GLU A 71 7.78 17.44 1.69
CA GLU A 71 7.43 18.69 1.02
C GLU A 71 6.31 18.49 -0.02
N LEU A 72 6.27 17.34 -0.70
CA LEU A 72 5.15 16.97 -1.56
C LEU A 72 3.86 16.85 -0.76
N ALA A 73 3.90 16.18 0.39
CA ALA A 73 2.74 16.06 1.28
C ALA A 73 2.22 17.42 1.81
N GLU A 74 3.11 18.38 2.08
CA GLU A 74 2.71 19.73 2.50
C GLU A 74 2.09 20.56 1.36
N LEU A 75 2.61 20.41 0.14
CA LEU A 75 2.21 21.21 -1.02
C LEU A 75 1.04 20.61 -1.81
N LEU A 76 0.88 19.28 -1.74
CA LEU A 76 -0.22 18.50 -2.26
C LEU A 76 -0.75 17.60 -1.15
N PRO A 77 -1.56 18.13 -0.22
CA PRO A 77 -2.12 17.35 0.87
C PRO A 77 -2.84 16.09 0.34
N PRO A 78 -2.42 14.89 0.74
CA PRO A 78 -2.98 13.65 0.22
C PRO A 78 -4.43 13.48 0.68
N SER A 79 -5.26 12.97 -0.21
CA SER A 79 -6.61 12.49 0.12
C SER A 79 -6.61 11.05 0.63
N HIS A 80 -5.59 10.27 0.24
CA HIS A 80 -5.38 8.87 0.61
C HIS A 80 -3.97 8.71 1.15
N ASP A 81 -3.76 9.14 2.40
CA ASP A 81 -2.46 9.30 3.08
C ASP A 81 -1.40 8.27 2.68
N LEU A 82 -1.56 7.01 3.12
CA LEU A 82 -0.55 5.97 2.90
C LEU A 82 -0.39 5.62 1.42
N GLU A 83 -1.47 5.63 0.64
CA GLU A 83 -1.42 5.26 -0.78
C GLU A 83 -0.66 6.33 -1.58
N THR A 84 -0.93 7.61 -1.33
CA THR A 84 -0.19 8.73 -1.96
C THR A 84 1.29 8.70 -1.60
N LEU A 85 1.62 8.50 -0.31
CA LEU A 85 3.03 8.39 0.12
C LEU A 85 3.74 7.20 -0.55
N SER A 86 3.08 6.05 -0.63
CA SER A 86 3.61 4.85 -1.29
C SER A 86 3.83 5.09 -2.79
N PHE A 87 2.89 5.77 -3.45
CA PHE A 87 2.98 6.12 -4.86
C PHE A 87 4.18 7.05 -5.14
N TRP A 88 4.39 8.10 -4.34
CA TRP A 88 5.54 8.97 -4.53
C TRP A 88 6.88 8.26 -4.26
N LEU A 89 6.91 7.31 -3.33
CA LEU A 89 8.09 6.48 -3.10
C LEU A 89 8.36 5.53 -4.27
N ALA A 90 7.32 4.93 -4.86
CA ALA A 90 7.43 4.11 -6.07
C ALA A 90 7.93 4.95 -7.25
N MET A 91 7.36 6.15 -7.43
CA MET A 91 7.79 7.14 -8.42
C MET A 91 9.27 7.48 -8.28
N ALA A 92 9.73 7.79 -7.05
CA ALA A 92 11.13 8.07 -6.78
C ALA A 92 12.04 6.88 -7.16
N ARG A 93 11.61 5.64 -6.84
CA ARG A 93 12.37 4.44 -7.17
C ARG A 93 12.47 4.20 -8.69
N GLU A 94 11.37 4.32 -9.41
CA GLU A 94 11.35 4.12 -10.87
C GLU A 94 12.12 5.23 -11.60
N ALA A 95 12.09 6.46 -11.07
CA ALA A 95 12.91 7.57 -11.53
C ALA A 95 14.42 7.39 -11.26
N GLY A 96 14.83 6.32 -10.56
CA GLY A 96 16.22 6.10 -10.17
C GLY A 96 16.73 7.07 -9.09
N VAL A 97 15.82 7.73 -8.36
CA VAL A 97 16.17 8.60 -7.23
C VAL A 97 16.65 7.75 -6.06
N GLU A 98 17.78 8.15 -5.47
CA GLU A 98 18.34 7.47 -4.30
C GLU A 98 17.43 7.64 -3.07
N LEU A 99 16.95 6.52 -2.52
CA LEU A 99 16.29 6.48 -1.21
C LEU A 99 17.36 6.46 -0.12
N ARG A 100 17.51 7.57 0.62
CA ARG A 100 18.49 7.64 1.70
C ARG A 100 17.96 6.94 2.95
N ASN A 101 18.85 6.27 3.67
CA ASN A 101 18.55 5.61 4.96
C ASN A 101 18.21 6.59 6.10
N GLN A 102 18.11 7.89 5.82
CA GLN A 102 17.65 8.89 6.76
C GLN A 102 16.12 8.91 6.75
N GLU A 103 15.50 8.83 7.92
CA GLU A 103 14.04 8.94 8.05
C GLU A 103 13.59 10.41 8.02
N GLN A 104 12.54 10.67 7.27
CA GLN A 104 11.73 11.88 7.28
C GLN A 104 10.40 11.57 7.96
N ILE A 105 9.95 12.47 8.83
CA ILE A 105 8.63 12.41 9.47
C ILE A 105 7.66 13.22 8.61
N VAL A 106 6.51 12.63 8.30
CA VAL A 106 5.39 13.28 7.60
C VAL A 106 4.14 13.14 8.46
N ASP A 107 3.58 14.26 8.89
CA ASP A 107 2.34 14.32 9.65
C ASP A 107 1.21 14.72 8.70
N LEU A 108 0.21 13.86 8.55
CA LEU A 108 -0.97 14.08 7.70
C LEU A 108 -2.19 14.29 8.58
N VAL A 109 -3.00 15.30 8.24
CA VAL A 109 -4.21 15.65 9.00
C VAL A 109 -5.41 15.14 8.22
N GLY A 110 -6.06 14.11 8.77
CA GLY A 110 -7.32 13.56 8.26
C GLY A 110 -8.50 13.89 9.18
N ASP A 111 -9.67 13.38 8.82
CA ASP A 111 -10.92 13.61 9.57
C ASP A 111 -10.87 13.04 11.00
N ASP A 112 -10.16 11.94 11.21
CA ASP A 112 -10.02 11.26 12.50
C ASP A 112 -8.83 11.76 13.36
N GLY A 113 -8.06 12.73 12.85
CA GLY A 113 -6.93 13.33 13.55
C GLY A 113 -5.63 13.33 12.74
N VAL A 114 -4.50 13.34 13.46
CA VAL A 114 -3.16 13.40 12.84
C VAL A 114 -2.56 12.01 12.77
N THR A 115 -2.19 11.57 11.57
CA THR A 115 -1.44 10.33 11.33
C THR A 115 0.01 10.66 11.02
N ARG A 116 0.94 10.01 11.72
CA ARG A 116 2.38 10.19 11.54
C ARG A 116 2.99 9.03 10.76
N TYR A 117 3.70 9.37 9.68
CA TYR A 117 4.46 8.43 8.85
C TYR A 117 5.95 8.69 8.97
N PHE A 118 6.73 7.62 8.91
CA PHE A 118 8.19 7.65 8.80
C PHE A 118 8.55 7.09 7.43
N VAL A 119 9.13 7.92 6.57
CA VAL A 119 9.47 7.58 5.18
C VAL A 119 10.96 7.82 4.94
N PRO A 120 11.62 7.08 4.04
CA PRO A 120 12.99 7.39 3.66
C PRO A 120 13.06 8.76 3.00
N LEU A 121 14.16 9.47 3.21
CA LEU A 121 14.40 10.73 2.53
C LEU A 121 14.70 10.46 1.06
N ALA A 122 13.77 10.89 0.21
CA ALA A 122 13.89 10.88 -1.25
C ALA A 122 13.48 12.25 -1.77
N SER A 123 14.16 12.75 -2.79
CA SER A 123 13.85 14.06 -3.40
C SER A 123 13.72 13.93 -4.90
N VAL A 124 12.54 14.25 -5.41
CA VAL A 124 12.16 14.08 -6.81
C VAL A 124 12.20 15.45 -7.50
N ARG A 125 12.72 15.52 -8.72
CA ARG A 125 12.64 16.68 -9.63
C ARG A 125 11.73 16.35 -10.81
N ALA A 126 11.28 17.39 -11.51
CA ALA A 126 10.48 17.24 -12.73
C ALA A 126 11.21 16.42 -13.82
N GLU A 127 12.53 16.62 -13.95
CA GLU A 127 13.37 15.92 -14.92
C GLU A 127 13.45 14.41 -14.65
N ASP A 128 13.41 14.01 -13.37
CA ASP A 128 13.56 12.60 -12.98
C ASP A 128 12.33 11.76 -13.40
N ILE A 129 11.18 12.40 -13.55
CA ILE A 129 9.89 11.74 -13.79
C ILE A 129 9.32 11.97 -15.19
N ALA A 130 10.01 12.74 -16.04
CA ALA A 130 9.50 13.15 -17.35
C ALA A 130 9.20 11.99 -18.30
N ASP A 131 9.95 10.89 -18.17
CA ASP A 131 9.81 9.68 -18.99
C ASP A 131 9.00 8.57 -18.29
N LEU A 132 8.38 8.86 -17.14
CA LEU A 132 7.59 7.89 -16.39
C LEU A 132 6.12 7.90 -16.82
N GLU A 133 5.52 6.72 -16.77
CA GLU A 133 4.08 6.52 -16.98
C GLU A 133 3.45 6.10 -15.64
N ALA A 134 2.38 6.79 -15.23
CA ALA A 134 1.72 6.55 -13.94
C ALA A 134 1.24 5.09 -13.77
N GLU A 135 0.84 4.44 -14.87
CA GLU A 135 0.37 3.05 -14.90
C GLU A 135 1.46 2.02 -14.53
N ARG A 136 2.73 2.39 -14.63
CA ARG A 136 3.87 1.49 -14.38
C ARG A 136 4.40 1.57 -12.94
N LEU A 137 3.82 2.44 -12.12
CA LEU A 137 4.20 2.65 -10.72
C LEU A 137 3.37 1.72 -9.83
N GLU A 138 3.88 0.50 -9.61
CA GLU A 138 3.31 -0.52 -8.70
C GLU A 138 3.83 -0.42 -7.26
#